data_AF-A0A7S1IHY7-F1
#
_entry.id   AF-A0A7S1IHY7-F1
#
_cell.length_a   1.000
_cell.length_b   1.000
_cell.length_c   1.000
_cell.angle_alpha   90.00
_cell.angle_beta   90.00
_cell.angle_gamma   90.00
#
_symmetry.space_group_name_H-M   'P 1'
#
loop_
_entity.id
_entity.type
_entity.pdbx_description
1 polymer ?
#
loop_
_entity_poly.entity_id
_entity_poly.type
_entity_poly.pdbx_seq_one_letter_code
_entity_poly.pdbx_strand_id
1 'polypeptide(L)'
;QPALCPKGHYCPNGTRFATQFGCPEGTLSNGVGLQDASECELCPLGHYCTGVGIHGAPRGPCSAGYYCLRGATTRTPNDNVTGGICPAGHYCPAGTSEPIDCPNGTFSAATGATDVAACQACVAGRACPTTGRTAPGAPCSAGFYSPLGSA
;
A
#
# COMPACT_ATOMS: atom_id res chain seq x y z
N GLN A 1 -40.45 -10.07 14.96
CA GLN A 1 -39.17 -10.08 15.70
C GLN A 1 -38.20 -9.16 14.96
N PRO A 2 -37.41 -8.32 15.64
CA PRO A 2 -36.40 -7.50 14.97
C PRO A 2 -35.28 -8.40 14.41
N ALA A 3 -34.85 -8.13 13.18
CA ALA A 3 -33.75 -8.84 12.52
C ALA A 3 -32.39 -8.16 12.83
N LEU A 4 -31.32 -8.93 12.83
CA LEU A 4 -29.95 -8.40 12.99
C LEU A 4 -29.56 -7.56 11.76
N CYS A 5 -28.79 -6.49 11.99
CA CYS A 5 -28.20 -5.72 10.90
C CYS A 5 -27.27 -6.62 10.07
N PRO A 6 -27.40 -6.64 8.74
CA PRO A 6 -26.60 -7.54 7.91
C PRO A 6 -25.15 -7.10 7.83
N LYS A 7 -24.27 -8.03 7.44
CA LYS A 7 -22.86 -7.74 7.16
C LYS A 7 -22.69 -6.59 6.16
N GLY A 8 -21.60 -5.85 6.35
CA GLY A 8 -21.29 -4.63 5.60
C GLY A 8 -22.19 -3.44 5.95
N HIS A 9 -23.14 -3.55 6.87
CA HIS A 9 -24.08 -2.47 7.18
C HIS A 9 -24.16 -2.24 8.69
N TYR A 10 -24.58 -1.03 9.06
CA TYR A 10 -24.88 -0.65 10.43
C TYR A 10 -26.30 -0.09 10.52
N CYS A 11 -26.94 -0.23 11.68
CA CYS A 11 -28.36 0.05 11.86
C CYS A 11 -28.59 0.94 13.10
N PRO A 12 -28.49 2.28 12.97
CA PRO A 12 -28.85 3.20 14.05
C PRO A 12 -30.36 3.17 14.33
N ASN A 13 -30.78 3.88 15.39
CA ASN A 13 -32.18 3.94 15.80
C ASN A 13 -33.08 4.46 14.65
N GLY A 14 -34.16 3.73 14.37
CA GLY A 14 -35.12 4.07 13.32
C GLY A 14 -34.74 3.61 11.90
N THR A 15 -33.74 2.74 11.74
CA THR A 15 -33.40 2.13 10.45
C THR A 15 -34.60 1.39 9.85
N ARG A 16 -34.97 1.75 8.62
CA ARG A 16 -36.17 1.25 7.92
C ARG A 16 -35.89 0.00 7.08
N PHE A 17 -34.67 -0.11 6.55
CA PHE A 17 -34.27 -1.22 5.68
C PHE A 17 -32.87 -1.71 6.06
N ALA A 18 -32.64 -3.02 5.94
CA ALA A 18 -31.40 -3.67 6.35
C ALA A 18 -30.14 -3.13 5.66
N THR A 19 -30.27 -2.54 4.47
CA THR A 19 -29.16 -1.99 3.68
C THR A 19 -29.15 -0.47 3.63
N GLN A 20 -29.89 0.20 4.53
CA GLN A 20 -30.04 1.65 4.50
C GLN A 20 -28.70 2.38 4.77
N PHE A 21 -27.88 1.85 5.69
CA PHE A 21 -26.59 2.44 6.01
C PHE A 21 -25.49 1.39 5.86
N GLY A 22 -24.79 1.46 4.73
CA GLY A 22 -23.60 0.63 4.48
C GLY A 22 -22.38 1.21 5.17
N CYS A 23 -21.46 0.34 5.57
CA CYS A 23 -20.12 0.75 5.97
C CYS A 23 -19.52 1.69 4.91
N PRO A 24 -18.95 2.84 5.32
CA PRO A 24 -18.47 3.85 4.41
C PRO A 24 -17.31 3.34 3.55
N GLU A 25 -17.03 4.05 2.46
CA GLU A 25 -15.92 3.69 1.58
C GLU A 25 -14.58 3.68 2.33
N GLY A 26 -13.68 2.77 1.95
CA GLY A 26 -12.46 2.51 2.70
C GLY A 26 -12.68 1.65 3.95
N THR A 27 -13.90 1.20 4.22
CA THR A 27 -14.21 0.23 5.29
C THR A 27 -14.94 -0.99 4.76
N LEU A 28 -14.90 -2.06 5.54
CA LEU A 28 -15.67 -3.28 5.32
C LEU A 28 -16.11 -3.84 6.67
N SER A 29 -17.14 -4.68 6.69
CA SER A 29 -17.48 -5.42 7.90
C SER A 29 -18.05 -6.79 7.60
N ASN A 30 -17.48 -7.81 8.24
CA ASN A 30 -18.03 -9.16 8.26
C ASN A 30 -18.96 -9.41 9.46
N GLY A 31 -18.99 -8.49 10.43
CA GLY A 31 -19.87 -8.56 11.59
C GLY A 31 -21.33 -8.34 11.22
N VAL A 32 -22.23 -8.84 12.06
CA VAL A 32 -23.68 -8.57 12.00
C VAL A 32 -24.09 -7.80 13.24
N GLY A 33 -25.19 -7.04 13.14
CA GLY A 33 -25.73 -6.29 14.28
C GLY A 33 -24.98 -5.00 14.63
N LEU A 34 -24.18 -4.45 13.70
CA LEU A 34 -23.54 -3.15 13.89
C LEU A 34 -24.59 -2.05 14.05
N GLN A 35 -24.30 -1.08 14.90
CA GLN A 35 -25.18 0.05 15.22
C GLN A 35 -24.62 1.36 14.69
N ASP A 36 -23.31 1.48 14.55
CA ASP A 36 -22.61 2.68 14.11
C ASP A 36 -21.53 2.40 13.04
N ALA A 37 -21.24 3.42 12.22
CA ALA A 37 -20.22 3.32 11.17
C ALA A 37 -18.80 3.11 11.73
N SER A 38 -18.53 3.53 12.97
CA SER A 38 -17.24 3.32 13.65
C SER A 38 -16.95 1.86 13.98
N GLU A 39 -17.97 0.99 13.96
CA GLU A 39 -17.82 -0.45 14.12
C GLU A 39 -17.39 -1.14 12.81
N CYS A 40 -17.35 -0.40 11.69
CA CYS A 40 -16.79 -0.89 10.43
C CYS A 40 -15.26 -0.93 10.48
N GLU A 41 -14.68 -1.97 9.91
CA GLU A 41 -13.23 -2.18 9.90
C GLU A 41 -12.61 -1.43 8.73
N LEU A 42 -11.54 -0.67 8.97
CA LEU A 42 -10.75 -0.08 7.89
C LEU A 42 -10.24 -1.17 6.94
N CYS A 43 -10.27 -0.87 5.65
CA CYS A 43 -9.71 -1.72 4.61
C CYS A 43 -8.28 -2.14 4.99
N PRO A 44 -7.92 -3.43 4.87
CA PRO A 44 -6.63 -3.91 5.34
C PRO A 44 -5.48 -3.36 4.50
N LEU A 45 -4.29 -3.37 5.10
CA LEU A 45 -3.04 -2.99 4.45
C LEU A 45 -2.83 -3.72 3.12
N GLY A 46 -2.24 -3.04 2.14
CA GLY A 46 -1.99 -3.57 0.81
C GLY A 46 -3.23 -3.78 -0.05
N HIS A 47 -4.44 -3.48 0.44
CA HIS A 47 -5.70 -3.68 -0.25
C HIS A 47 -6.53 -2.41 -0.29
N TYR A 48 -7.51 -2.40 -1.19
CA TYR A 48 -8.45 -1.28 -1.33
C TYR A 48 -9.91 -1.73 -1.29
N CYS A 49 -10.77 -0.84 -0.82
CA CYS A 49 -12.19 -1.08 -0.62
C CYS A 49 -12.97 0.09 -1.24
N THR A 50 -13.25 -0.03 -2.54
CA THR A 50 -14.11 0.91 -3.29
C THR A 50 -15.58 0.59 -3.06
N GLY A 51 -16.39 1.61 -2.80
CA GLY A 51 -17.83 1.52 -2.59
C GLY A 51 -18.25 1.36 -1.13
N VAL A 52 -19.57 1.36 -0.91
CA VAL A 52 -20.19 1.26 0.42
C VAL A 52 -20.74 -0.15 0.66
N GLY A 53 -20.86 -0.54 1.92
CA GLY A 53 -21.50 -1.82 2.27
C GLY A 53 -20.63 -3.06 2.07
N ILE A 54 -19.31 -2.87 1.95
CA ILE A 54 -18.36 -3.94 1.60
C ILE A 54 -18.27 -4.97 2.73
N HIS A 55 -18.27 -6.24 2.36
CA HIS A 55 -18.16 -7.38 3.26
C HIS A 55 -17.57 -8.59 2.53
N GLY A 56 -17.14 -9.60 3.28
CA GLY A 56 -16.44 -10.78 2.79
C GLY A 56 -14.95 -10.52 2.67
N ALA A 57 -14.56 -9.78 1.63
CA ALA A 57 -13.18 -9.46 1.33
C ALA A 57 -13.03 -8.04 0.76
N PRO A 58 -11.82 -7.44 0.84
CA PRO A 58 -11.50 -6.22 0.09
C PRO A 58 -11.73 -6.40 -1.41
N ARG A 59 -11.74 -5.29 -2.14
CA ARG A 59 -11.96 -5.34 -3.59
C ARG A 59 -10.79 -5.96 -4.34
N GLY A 60 -9.60 -5.81 -3.79
CA GLY A 60 -8.39 -6.43 -4.29
C GLY A 60 -7.13 -5.81 -3.68
N PRO A 61 -5.95 -6.31 -4.07
CA PRO A 61 -4.69 -5.69 -3.72
C PRO A 61 -4.51 -4.37 -4.46
N CYS A 62 -3.64 -3.51 -3.92
CA CYS A 62 -3.20 -2.33 -4.64
C CYS A 62 -2.30 -2.67 -5.82
N SER A 63 -2.27 -1.78 -6.80
CA SER A 63 -1.50 -1.97 -8.03
C SER A 63 -0.01 -1.92 -7.73
N ALA A 64 0.77 -2.71 -8.48
CA ALA A 64 2.21 -2.54 -8.48
C ALA A 64 2.59 -1.08 -8.83
N GLY A 65 3.68 -0.59 -8.25
CA GLY A 65 4.09 0.81 -8.32
C GLY A 65 3.38 1.71 -7.28
N TYR A 66 2.52 1.15 -6.43
CA TYR A 66 1.84 1.85 -5.34
C TYR A 66 1.91 1.05 -4.05
N TYR A 67 1.84 1.73 -2.91
CA TYR A 67 1.64 1.11 -1.60
C TYR A 67 0.34 1.61 -0.97
N CYS A 68 -0.32 0.76 -0.20
CA CYS A 68 -1.59 1.08 0.45
C CYS A 68 -1.54 0.81 1.95
N LEU A 69 -1.93 1.83 2.71
CA LEU A 69 -2.17 1.78 4.13
C LEU A 69 -3.63 1.38 4.41
N ARG A 70 -4.03 1.39 5.68
CA ARG A 70 -5.40 1.05 6.05
C ARG A 70 -6.37 2.10 5.52
N GLY A 71 -7.55 1.67 5.13
CA GLY A 71 -8.60 2.58 4.67
C GLY A 71 -8.50 3.02 3.21
N ALA A 72 -7.61 2.43 2.41
CA ALA A 72 -7.49 2.76 1.00
C ALA A 72 -8.80 2.50 0.24
N THR A 73 -9.25 3.51 -0.49
CA THR A 73 -10.48 3.46 -1.30
C THR A 73 -10.20 3.10 -2.75
N THR A 74 -8.94 3.16 -3.19
CA THR A 74 -8.50 2.92 -4.56
C THR A 74 -7.24 2.06 -4.61
N ARG A 75 -7.05 1.35 -5.72
CA ARG A 75 -5.87 0.52 -6.02
C ARG A 75 -4.60 1.33 -6.35
N THR A 76 -4.70 2.64 -6.49
CA THR A 76 -3.59 3.55 -6.82
C THR A 76 -3.67 4.83 -5.98
N PRO A 77 -3.59 4.73 -4.65
CA PRO A 77 -3.70 5.90 -3.79
C PRO A 77 -2.53 6.86 -4.04
N ASN A 78 -2.83 8.15 -3.98
CA ASN A 78 -1.87 9.24 -4.19
C ASN A 78 -2.07 10.36 -3.17
N ASP A 79 -2.80 10.07 -2.09
CA ASP A 79 -3.19 11.01 -1.06
C ASP A 79 -2.18 11.11 0.08
N ASN A 80 -1.17 10.21 0.13
CA ASN A 80 -0.20 10.02 1.21
C ASN A 80 -0.79 9.70 2.60
N VAL A 81 -2.11 9.52 2.69
CA VAL A 81 -2.86 9.21 3.91
C VAL A 81 -3.25 7.74 3.93
N THR A 82 -3.85 7.26 2.85
CA THR A 82 -4.26 5.86 2.68
C THR A 82 -3.30 5.08 1.79
N GLY A 83 -2.28 5.74 1.24
CA GLY A 83 -1.20 5.14 0.48
C GLY A 83 -0.55 6.15 -0.46
N GLY A 84 0.32 5.66 -1.33
CA GLY A 84 1.04 6.52 -2.26
C GLY A 84 1.67 5.79 -3.43
N ILE A 85 2.22 6.59 -4.34
CA ILE A 85 3.12 6.10 -5.39
C ILE A 85 4.38 5.55 -4.71
N CYS A 86 4.91 4.43 -5.20
CA CYS A 86 6.15 3.86 -4.69
C CYS A 86 7.28 4.90 -4.75
N PRO A 87 7.90 5.27 -3.62
CA PRO A 87 8.92 6.30 -3.59
C PRO A 87 10.20 5.84 -4.29
N ALA A 88 11.03 6.81 -4.70
CA ALA A 88 12.37 6.51 -5.21
C ALA A 88 13.18 5.72 -4.16
N GLY A 89 14.13 4.92 -4.65
CA GLY A 89 14.93 4.01 -3.84
C GLY A 89 14.19 2.74 -3.41
N HIS A 90 12.92 2.58 -3.78
CA HIS A 90 12.09 1.43 -3.40
C HIS A 90 11.43 0.81 -4.64
N TYR A 91 10.85 -0.37 -4.46
CA TYR A 91 9.93 -1.01 -5.39
C TYR A 91 8.71 -1.56 -4.65
N CYS A 92 7.58 -1.63 -5.35
CA CYS A 92 6.30 -1.98 -4.76
C CYS A 92 5.55 -2.96 -5.69
N PRO A 93 5.64 -4.27 -5.44
CA PRO A 93 4.78 -5.25 -6.10
C PRO A 93 3.29 -5.02 -5.81
N ALA A 94 2.41 -5.75 -6.49
CA ALA A 94 0.98 -5.66 -6.19
C ALA A 94 0.72 -6.09 -4.72
N GLY A 95 -0.09 -5.31 -4.01
CA GLY A 95 -0.42 -5.59 -2.61
C GLY A 95 0.57 -5.05 -1.57
N THR A 96 1.52 -4.19 -1.97
CA THR A 96 2.48 -3.60 -1.05
C THR A 96 1.79 -2.70 -0.01
N SER A 97 2.07 -2.94 1.27
CA SER A 97 1.64 -2.08 2.37
C SER A 97 2.71 -1.07 2.81
N GLU A 98 3.97 -1.41 2.55
CA GLU A 98 5.14 -0.61 2.88
C GLU A 98 6.15 -0.76 1.74
N PRO A 99 6.65 0.35 1.15
CA PRO A 99 7.63 0.30 0.08
C PRO A 99 8.84 -0.56 0.42
N ILE A 100 9.30 -1.39 -0.53
CA ILE A 100 10.43 -2.30 -0.31
C ILE A 100 11.69 -1.63 -0.80
N ASP A 101 12.70 -1.47 0.06
CA ASP A 101 13.98 -0.90 -0.33
C ASP A 101 14.62 -1.64 -1.52
N CYS A 102 15.22 -0.88 -2.44
CA CYS A 102 16.22 -1.42 -3.35
C CYS A 102 17.41 -1.97 -2.54
N PRO A 103 17.89 -3.19 -2.86
CA PRO A 103 18.96 -3.84 -2.12
C PRO A 103 20.29 -3.06 -2.23
N ASN A 104 21.21 -3.31 -1.30
CA ASN A 104 22.57 -2.79 -1.41
C ASN A 104 23.21 -3.22 -2.75
N GLY A 105 24.16 -2.41 -3.23
CA GLY A 105 24.69 -2.56 -4.59
C GLY A 105 23.75 -2.04 -5.68
N THR A 106 22.56 -1.55 -5.34
CA THR A 106 21.61 -0.95 -6.29
C THR A 106 21.06 0.39 -5.81
N PHE A 107 20.42 1.13 -6.70
CA PHE A 107 19.68 2.36 -6.41
C PHE A 107 18.51 2.52 -7.40
N SER A 108 17.53 3.35 -7.08
CA SER A 108 16.47 3.73 -8.03
C SER A 108 16.12 5.21 -7.87
N ALA A 109 16.29 5.99 -8.93
CA ALA A 109 15.85 7.40 -8.95
C ALA A 109 14.37 7.56 -9.31
N ALA A 110 13.74 6.49 -9.83
CA ALA A 110 12.37 6.53 -10.32
C ALA A 110 11.36 6.28 -9.19
N THR A 111 10.24 6.99 -9.22
CA THR A 111 9.04 6.63 -8.46
C THR A 111 8.20 5.64 -9.25
N GLY A 112 7.32 4.89 -8.56
CA GLY A 112 6.42 3.94 -9.19
C GLY A 112 7.07 2.63 -9.64
N ALA A 113 8.26 2.31 -9.14
CA ALA A 113 8.92 1.04 -9.41
C ALA A 113 8.07 -0.16 -8.93
N THR A 114 7.87 -1.14 -9.81
CA THR A 114 6.96 -2.28 -9.59
C THR A 114 7.64 -3.50 -8.98
N ASP A 115 8.94 -3.65 -9.23
CA ASP A 115 9.71 -4.83 -8.85
C ASP A 115 11.20 -4.51 -8.76
N VAL A 116 11.97 -5.45 -8.20
CA VAL A 116 13.41 -5.28 -7.94
C VAL A 116 14.23 -5.06 -9.21
N ALA A 117 13.75 -5.47 -10.40
CA ALA A 117 14.48 -5.23 -11.65
C ALA A 117 14.50 -3.73 -12.03
N ALA A 118 13.63 -2.92 -11.44
CA ALA A 118 13.71 -1.46 -11.55
C ALA A 118 14.87 -0.86 -10.74
N CYS A 119 15.46 -1.61 -9.79
CA CYS A 119 16.64 -1.19 -9.05
C CYS A 119 17.88 -1.33 -9.94
N GLN A 120 18.49 -0.19 -10.25
CA GLN A 120 19.66 -0.09 -11.11
C GLN A 120 20.92 -0.44 -10.34
N ALA A 121 21.77 -1.29 -10.92
CA ALA A 121 23.07 -1.61 -10.33
C ALA A 121 23.91 -0.34 -10.12
N CYS A 122 24.59 -0.26 -8.98
CA CYS A 122 25.49 0.85 -8.68
C CYS A 122 26.58 0.93 -9.76
N VAL A 123 26.76 2.10 -10.36
CA VAL A 123 27.69 2.28 -11.48
C VAL A 123 29.13 1.98 -11.06
N ALA A 124 29.92 1.42 -11.98
CA ALA A 124 31.34 1.16 -11.74
C ALA A 124 32.07 2.45 -11.32
N GLY A 125 33.00 2.32 -10.37
CA GLY A 125 33.66 3.45 -9.74
C GLY A 125 32.90 4.09 -8.57
N ARG A 126 31.75 3.52 -8.16
CA ARG A 126 30.96 3.94 -6.99
C ARG A 126 30.48 2.74 -6.18
N ALA A 127 30.18 2.96 -4.91
CA ALA A 127 29.66 1.94 -3.99
C ALA A 127 28.33 2.38 -3.38
N CYS A 128 27.35 1.47 -3.30
CA CYS A 128 26.01 1.69 -2.78
C CYS A 128 25.78 0.80 -1.53
N PRO A 129 26.32 1.18 -0.35
CA PRO A 129 26.46 0.25 0.78
C PRO A 129 25.18 0.05 1.58
N THR A 130 24.22 0.97 1.42
CA THR A 130 22.94 0.96 2.09
C THR A 130 21.84 0.57 1.12
N THR A 131 20.73 0.05 1.64
CA THR A 131 19.50 -0.16 0.90
C THR A 131 18.78 1.18 0.66
N GLY A 132 17.71 1.20 -0.14
CA GLY A 132 16.82 2.36 -0.25
C GLY A 132 17.40 3.56 -1.01
N ARG A 133 18.51 3.38 -1.74
CA ARG A 133 19.22 4.51 -2.35
C ARG A 133 18.48 5.08 -3.54
N THR A 134 18.36 6.40 -3.57
CA THR A 134 17.79 7.15 -4.71
C THR A 134 18.80 7.55 -5.77
N ALA A 135 20.10 7.42 -5.46
CA ALA A 135 21.20 7.82 -6.33
C ALA A 135 22.42 6.92 -6.15
N PRO A 136 23.31 6.83 -7.16
CA PRO A 136 24.60 6.18 -7.03
C PRO A 136 25.37 6.71 -5.81
N GLY A 137 26.09 5.85 -5.10
CA GLY A 137 26.84 6.28 -3.93
C GLY A 137 28.13 7.04 -4.24
N ALA A 138 28.96 7.22 -3.22
CA ALA A 138 30.20 7.97 -3.34
C ALA A 138 31.18 7.26 -4.29
N PRO A 139 32.04 8.00 -5.00
CA PRO A 139 33.14 7.40 -5.75
C PRO A 139 34.09 6.65 -4.81
N CYS A 140 34.73 5.60 -5.30
CA CYS A 140 35.76 4.89 -4.53
C CYS A 140 36.94 5.82 -4.21
N SER A 141 37.58 5.58 -3.06
CA SER A 141 38.81 6.27 -2.68
C SER A 141 39.98 5.88 -3.59
N ALA A 142 40.97 6.77 -3.71
CA ALA A 142 42.20 6.49 -4.46
C ALA A 142 42.88 5.20 -3.97
N GLY A 143 43.31 4.36 -4.90
CA GLY A 143 43.87 3.03 -4.61
C GLY A 143 42.85 1.89 -4.54
N PHE A 144 41.54 2.17 -4.63
CA PHE A 144 40.47 1.18 -4.64
C PHE A 144 39.67 1.23 -5.95
N TYR A 145 39.10 0.11 -6.35
CA TYR A 145 38.18 0.03 -7.49
C TYR A 145 36.87 -0.62 -7.04
N SER A 146 35.75 -0.16 -7.61
CA SER A 146 34.41 -0.69 -7.36
C SER A 146 33.83 -1.19 -8.68
N PRO A 147 33.61 -2.50 -8.86
CA PRO A 147 32.90 -3.02 -10.02
C PRO A 147 31.42 -2.58 -10.04
N LEU A 148 30.74 -2.81 -11.17
CA LEU A 148 29.28 -2.62 -11.27
C LEU A 148 28.57 -3.43 -10.19
N GLY A 149 27.59 -2.81 -9.49
CA GLY A 149 26.83 -3.46 -8.43
C GLY A 149 27.53 -3.50 -7.06
N SER A 150 28.60 -2.71 -6.86
CA SER A 150 29.29 -2.66 -5.58
C SER A 150 28.40 -2.09 -4.47
N ALA A 151 28.33 -2.81 -3.36
CA ALA A 151 27.78 -2.34 -2.09
C ALA A 151 28.85 -1.56 -1.32
#